data_AF-A0A9X8GN08-F1
#
_entry.id   AF-A0A9X8GN08-F1
#
_cell.length_a   1.000
_cell.length_b   1.000
_cell.length_c   1.000
_cell.angle_alpha   90.00
_cell.angle_beta   90.00
_cell.angle_gamma   90.00
#
_symmetry.space_group_name_H-M   'P 1'
#
loop_
_entity.id
_entity.type
_entity.pdbx_description
1 polymer ?
#
loop_
_entity_poly.entity_id
_entity_poly.type
_entity_poly.pdbx_seq_one_letter_code
_entity_poly.pdbx_strand_id
1 'polypeptide(L)'
;MTYYFSATGNGKYVAERIAGALGDEARSIQGCDGHLSRPDVIGFVTPIYAWGLPEIVKWFFSALVAEQPGYAFFVVTYGTNPGSRASR
;
A
#
# COMPACT_ATOMS: atom_id res chain seq x y z
N MET A 1 -2.00 -0.33 10.85
CA MET A 1 -0.71 -0.64 10.17
C MET A 1 -0.77 -0.26 8.71
N THR A 2 0.27 0.41 8.17
CA THR A 2 0.31 0.80 6.75
C THR A 2 1.39 0.03 5.98
N TYR A 3 0.99 -0.69 4.94
CA TYR A 3 1.88 -1.43 4.05
C TYR A 3 2.19 -0.62 2.80
N TYR A 4 3.41 -0.72 2.28
CA TYR A 4 3.77 0.03 1.08
C TYR A 4 4.69 -0.72 0.12
N PHE A 5 4.60 -0.34 -1.15
CA PHE A 5 5.64 -0.59 -2.13
C PHE A 5 6.21 0.74 -2.61
N SER A 6 7.54 0.82 -2.75
CA SER A 6 8.17 2.03 -3.28
C SER A 6 9.47 1.70 -4.00
N ALA A 7 9.59 2.10 -5.28
CA ALA A 7 10.85 1.98 -6.00
C ALA A 7 11.79 3.17 -5.75
N THR A 8 11.25 4.39 -5.67
CA THR A 8 12.04 5.64 -5.58
C THR A 8 11.83 6.42 -4.27
N GLY A 9 11.09 5.86 -3.31
CA GLY A 9 10.90 6.44 -1.97
C GLY A 9 9.61 7.24 -1.76
N ASN A 10 8.90 7.67 -2.82
CA ASN A 10 7.66 8.45 -2.68
C ASN A 10 6.56 7.70 -1.89
N GLY A 11 6.32 6.44 -2.25
CA GLY A 11 5.36 5.58 -1.55
C GLY A 11 5.74 5.33 -0.10
N LYS A 12 7.05 5.17 0.19
CA LYS A 12 7.56 5.04 1.56
C LYS A 12 7.26 6.29 2.38
N TYR A 13 7.59 7.46 1.85
CA TYR A 13 7.32 8.75 2.50
C TYR A 13 5.84 8.92 2.84
N VAL A 14 4.95 8.67 1.88
CA VAL A 14 3.49 8.76 2.11
C VAL A 14 3.04 7.78 3.20
N ALA A 15 3.52 6.53 3.16
CA ALA A 15 3.16 5.52 4.15
C ALA A 15 3.62 5.88 5.57
N GLU A 16 4.83 6.39 5.73
CA GLU A 16 5.37 6.85 7.02
C GLU A 16 4.57 8.02 7.59
N ARG A 17 4.13 8.96 6.74
CA ARG A 17 3.29 10.09 7.16
C ARG A 17 1.92 9.64 7.63
N ILE A 18 1.28 8.71 6.91
CA ILE A 18 -0.03 8.16 7.28
C ILE A 18 0.09 7.34 8.57
N ALA A 19 1.06 6.43 8.65
CA ALA A 19 1.31 5.62 9.83
C ALA A 19 1.56 6.51 11.06
N GLY A 20 2.41 7.53 10.95
CA GLY A 20 2.64 8.49 12.03
C GLY A 20 1.39 9.25 12.48
N ALA A 21 0.48 9.59 11.56
CA ALA A 21 -0.79 10.22 11.90
C ALA A 21 -1.79 9.27 12.59
N LEU A 22 -1.70 7.97 12.28
CA LEU A 22 -2.54 6.92 12.88
C LEU A 22 -1.94 6.32 14.16
N GLY A 23 -0.73 6.73 14.57
CA GLY A 23 -0.01 6.10 15.69
C GLY A 23 0.46 4.68 15.38
N ASP A 24 0.68 4.38 14.10
CA ASP A 24 0.99 3.07 13.54
C ASP A 24 2.40 3.00 12.95
N GLU A 25 2.80 1.80 12.53
CA GLU A 25 4.03 1.56 11.75
C GLU A 25 3.76 1.48 10.25
N ALA A 26 4.77 1.87 9.47
CA ALA A 26 4.83 1.65 8.02
C ALA A 26 5.75 0.46 7.70
N ARG A 27 5.28 -0.51 6.92
CA ARG A 27 6.06 -1.70 6.53
C ARG A 27 6.09 -1.87 5.02
N SER A 28 7.27 -2.20 4.49
CA SER A 28 7.38 -2.57 3.07
C SER A 28 6.69 -3.91 2.84
N ILE A 29 5.98 -4.05 1.72
CA ILE A 29 5.49 -5.36 1.26
C ILE A 29 6.64 -6.27 0.82
N GLN A 30 7.79 -5.69 0.49
CA GLN A 30 9.00 -6.45 0.16
C GLN A 30 9.54 -7.07 1.46
N GLY A 31 9.31 -8.37 1.64
CA GLY A 31 9.63 -9.09 2.87
C GLY A 31 8.43 -9.45 3.74
N CYS A 32 7.21 -9.18 3.28
CA CYS A 32 5.98 -9.65 3.92
C CYS A 32 5.49 -10.92 3.21
N ASP A 33 5.09 -11.93 3.98
CA ASP A 33 4.60 -13.23 3.50
C ASP A 33 3.09 -13.23 3.18
N GLY A 34 2.46 -12.04 3.15
CA GLY A 34 1.05 -11.86 2.85
C GLY A 34 0.11 -12.14 4.02
N HIS A 35 0.59 -12.55 5.20
CA HIS A 35 -0.23 -12.79 6.37
C HIS A 35 -0.29 -11.56 7.27
N LEU A 36 -1.45 -10.91 7.33
CA LEU A 36 -1.64 -9.66 8.06
C LEU A 36 -2.61 -9.86 9.23
N SER A 37 -2.06 -9.90 10.45
CA SER A 37 -2.79 -10.23 11.69
C SER A 37 -3.27 -9.00 12.50
N ARG A 38 -3.67 -7.91 11.84
CA ARG A 38 -4.04 -6.64 12.53
C ARG A 38 -5.56 -6.36 12.40
N PRO A 39 -6.32 -6.19 13.49
CA PRO A 39 -7.79 -6.15 13.41
C PRO A 39 -8.40 -4.78 13.07
N ASP A 40 -7.75 -3.65 13.40
CA ASP A 40 -8.48 -2.38 13.46
C ASP A 40 -8.43 -1.59 12.14
N VAL A 41 -7.22 -1.23 11.69
CA VAL A 41 -7.02 -0.42 10.48
C VAL A 41 -5.85 -0.95 9.64
N ILE A 42 -6.13 -1.20 8.36
CA ILE A 42 -5.12 -1.62 7.39
C ILE A 42 -5.03 -0.65 6.21
N GLY A 43 -3.80 -0.22 5.91
CA GLY A 43 -3.51 0.71 4.83
C GLY A 43 -2.58 0.10 3.80
N PHE A 44 -2.77 0.46 2.54
CA PHE A 44 -1.82 0.11 1.48
C PHE A 44 -1.45 1.35 0.65
N VAL A 45 -0.16 1.54 0.38
CA VAL A 45 0.37 2.63 -0.42
C VAL A 45 1.22 2.08 -1.56
N THR A 46 0.89 2.41 -2.80
CA THR A 46 1.62 1.89 -3.97
C THR A 46 1.71 2.89 -5.12
N PRO A 47 2.82 2.92 -5.87
CA PRO A 47 2.85 3.65 -7.12
C PRO A 47 1.91 3.04 -8.16
N ILE A 48 1.44 3.86 -9.09
CA ILE A 48 0.93 3.38 -10.38
C ILE A 48 2.07 3.41 -11.40
N TYR A 49 2.30 2.27 -12.04
CA TYR A 49 3.23 2.13 -13.17
C TYR A 49 2.48 1.68 -14.41
N ALA A 50 2.75 2.34 -15.53
CA ALA A 50 2.13 2.04 -16.81
C ALA A 50 0.60 1.84 -16.71
N TRP A 51 -0.07 2.76 -16.00
CA TRP A 51 -1.53 2.75 -15.77
C TRP A 51 -2.07 1.60 -14.91
N GLY A 52 -1.21 0.81 -14.28
CA GLY A 52 -1.61 -0.30 -13.42
C GLY A 52 -0.81 -0.37 -12.13
N LEU A 53 -1.13 -1.39 -11.33
CA LEU A 53 -0.31 -1.76 -10.19
C LEU A 53 0.99 -2.42 -10.68
N PRO A 54 2.13 -2.16 -10.02
CA PRO A 54 3.33 -2.95 -10.22
C PRO A 54 3.04 -4.44 -10.00
N GLU A 55 3.65 -5.31 -10.79
CA GLU A 55 3.41 -6.77 -10.69
C GLU A 55 3.60 -7.28 -9.27
N ILE A 56 4.68 -6.91 -8.58
CA ILE A 56 4.94 -7.29 -7.18
C ILE A 56 3.77 -6.98 -6.24
N VAL A 57 3.06 -5.88 -6.48
CA VAL A 57 1.90 -5.47 -5.68
C VAL A 57 0.69 -6.32 -6.02
N LYS A 58 0.48 -6.67 -7.30
CA LYS A 58 -0.58 -7.60 -7.71
C LYS A 58 -0.37 -8.98 -7.08
N TRP A 59 0.85 -9.51 -7.16
CA TRP A 59 1.23 -10.78 -6.54
C TRP A 59 0.98 -10.77 -5.03
N PHE A 60 1.36 -9.69 -4.37
CA PHE A 60 1.10 -9.52 -2.94
C PHE A 60 -0.40 -9.56 -2.63
N PHE A 61 -1.23 -8.83 -3.38
CA PHE A 61 -2.69 -8.86 -3.18
C PHE A 61 -3.32 -10.23 -3.47
N SER A 62 -2.80 -10.98 -4.45
CA SER A 62 -3.27 -12.34 -4.73
C SER A 62 -2.92 -13.34 -3.64
N ALA A 63 -1.81 -13.14 -2.92
CA ALA A 63 -1.39 -13.96 -1.80
C ALA A 63 -1.87 -13.45 -0.43
N LEU A 64 -2.59 -12.32 -0.41
CA LEU A 64 -2.96 -11.63 0.81
C LEU A 64 -3.99 -12.43 1.62
N VAL A 65 -3.61 -12.80 2.83
CA VAL A 65 -4.48 -13.36 3.85
C VAL A 65 -4.55 -12.36 4.99
N ALA A 66 -5.69 -11.67 5.07
CA ALA A 66 -5.96 -10.71 6.13
C ALA A 66 -7.20 -11.14 6.91
N GLU A 67 -7.13 -11.10 8.24
CA GLU A 67 -8.33 -11.10 9.07
C GLU A 67 -9.19 -9.88 8.71
N GLN A 68 -10.52 -9.98 8.78
CA GLN A 68 -11.42 -8.86 8.42
C GLN A 68 -11.06 -7.61 9.22
N PRO A 69 -10.49 -6.58 8.57
CA PRO A 69 -10.15 -5.36 9.26
C PRO A 69 -11.41 -4.54 9.53
N GLY A 70 -11.46 -3.82 10.64
CA GLY A 70 -12.52 -2.85 10.90
C GLY A 70 -12.58 -1.73 9.85
N TYR A 71 -11.42 -1.34 9.31
CA TYR A 71 -11.31 -0.40 8.20
C TYR A 71 -10.10 -0.68 7.31
N ALA A 72 -10.26 -0.52 6.00
CA ALA A 72 -9.19 -0.64 5.01
C ALA A 72 -9.14 0.57 4.08
N PHE A 73 -7.92 1.05 3.77
CA PHE A 73 -7.72 2.13 2.80
C PHE A 73 -6.61 1.82 1.80
N PHE A 74 -6.73 2.42 0.60
CA PHE A 74 -5.81 2.21 -0.52
C PHE A 74 -5.38 3.54 -1.14
N VAL A 75 -4.10 3.88 -1.02
CA VAL A 75 -3.51 5.11 -1.57
C VAL A 75 -2.62 4.77 -2.76
N VAL A 76 -2.79 5.52 -3.84
CA VAL A 76 -1.87 5.45 -4.98
C VAL A 76 -1.11 6.74 -5.18
N THR A 77 0.18 6.59 -5.43
CA THR A 77 1.04 7.71 -5.82
C THR A 77 1.29 7.65 -7.32
N TYR A 78 1.31 8.81 -7.98
CA TYR A 78 1.59 8.90 -9.40
C TYR A 78 2.58 10.04 -9.65
N GLY A 79 3.56 9.80 -10.52
CA GLY A 79 4.73 10.66 -10.66
C GLY A 79 4.59 11.82 -11.63
N THR A 80 3.52 11.88 -12.44
CA THR A 80 3.33 12.94 -13.45
C THR A 80 2.15 13.85 -13.12
N ASN A 81 0.90 13.36 -13.18
CA ASN A 81 -0.30 14.18 -12.96
C ASN A 81 -1.18 13.66 -11.80
N PRO A 82 -1.49 14.46 -10.78
CA PRO A 82 -2.47 14.10 -9.74
C PRO A 82 -3.79 13.62 -10.35
N GLY A 83 -4.40 12.56 -9.80
CA GLY A 83 -5.72 12.07 -10.25
C GLY A 83 -5.73 11.21 -11.53
N SER A 84 -4.59 10.96 -12.15
CA SER A 84 -4.50 10.16 -13.39
C SER A 84 -4.48 8.66 -13.07
N ARG A 85 -5.62 8.08 -12.70
CA ARG A 85 -5.86 6.64 -12.80
C ARG A 85 -6.58 6.36 -14.12
N ALA A 86 -6.02 5.49 -14.96
CA ALA A 86 -6.82 4.78 -15.95
C ALA A 86 -7.22 3.44 -15.32
N SER A 87 -8.49 3.32 -14.95
CA SER A 87 -9.07 2.02 -14.60
C SER A 87 -9.29 1.20 -15.88
N ARG A 88 -8.96 -0.08 -15.84
CA ARG A 88 -9.67 -1.12 -16.58
C ARG A 88 -10.18 -2.15 -15.60
#